data_AF-A0A7J8Q5D7-F1
#
_entry.id   AF-A0A7J8Q5D7-F1
#
_cell.length_a   1.000
_cell.length_b   1.000
_cell.length_c   1.000
_cell.angle_alpha   90.00
_cell.angle_beta   90.00
_cell.angle_gamma   90.00
#
_symmetry.space_group_name_H-M   'P 1'
#
loop_
_entity.id
_entity.type
_entity.pdbx_description
1 polymer ?
#
loop_
_entity_poly.entity_id
_entity_poly.type
_entity_poly.pdbx_seq_one_letter_code
_entity_poly.pdbx_strand_id
1 'polypeptide(L)' 'MLLSQKVQQNKSVLKVALDHGKASGVIKPHDRVVVCQKVGDASVVKIIELED' A
#
# COMPACT_ATOMS: atom_id res chain seq x y z
N MET A 1 -17.00 -7.86 -9.60
CA MET A 1 -15.75 -8.17 -10.34
C MET A 1 -14.61 -8.14 -9.32
N LEU A 2 -14.37 -9.26 -8.63
CA LEU A 2 -13.27 -9.37 -7.67
C LEU A 2 -11.97 -9.43 -8.47
N LEU A 3 -11.23 -8.32 -8.52
CA LEU A 3 -9.86 -8.33 -9.03
C LEU A 3 -8.94 -8.93 -7.97
N SER A 4 -8.97 -10.25 -7.87
CA SER A 4 -7.86 -11.05 -7.36
C SER A 4 -6.75 -11.09 -8.42
N GLN A 5 -6.28 -9.92 -8.86
CA GLN A 5 -4.99 -9.85 -9.53
C GLN A 5 -3.93 -9.80 -8.44
N LYS A 6 -3.09 -10.84 -8.38
CA LYS A 6 -1.76 -10.72 -7.77
C LYS A 6 -1.01 -9.65 -8.55
N VAL A 7 -1.21 -8.39 -8.16
CA VAL A 7 -0.37 -7.27 -8.56
C VAL A 7 1.06 -7.69 -8.31
N GLN A 8 1.92 -7.55 -9.33
CA GLN A 8 3.37 -7.59 -9.16
C GLN A 8 3.72 -6.51 -8.14
N GLN A 9 3.72 -6.89 -6.87
CA GLN A 9 4.04 -6.01 -5.77
C GLN A 9 5.50 -5.64 -5.98
N ASN A 10 5.78 -4.39 -6.36
CA ASN A 10 7.11 -3.84 -6.12
C ASN A 10 7.22 -3.63 -4.60
N LYS A 11 7.31 -4.76 -3.87
CA LYS A 11 7.22 -4.85 -2.41
C LYS A 11 8.20 -3.89 -1.75
N SER A 12 9.33 -3.65 -2.41
CA SER A 12 10.37 -2.73 -1.95
C SER A 12 9.85 -1.28 -1.85
N VAL A 13 9.22 -0.75 -2.90
CA VAL A 13 8.77 0.65 -2.92
C VAL A 13 7.64 0.91 -1.92
N LEU A 14 6.67 0.00 -1.85
CA LEU A 14 5.56 0.14 -0.91
C LEU A 14 6.06 0.05 0.54
N LYS A 15 7.00 -0.85 0.82
CA LYS A 15 7.62 -0.98 2.15
C LYS A 15 8.35 0.29 2.55
N VAL A 16 9.14 0.89 1.66
CA VAL A 16 9.86 2.14 1.95
C VAL A 16 8.90 3.30 2.24
N ALA A 17 7.83 3.45 1.46
CA ALA A 17 6.83 4.50 1.69
C ALA A 17 6.11 4.33 3.05
N LEU A 18 5.78 3.09 3.42
CA LEU A 18 5.17 2.79 4.71
C LEU A 18 6.13 3.04 5.87
N ASP A 19 7.37 2.60 5.75
CA ASP A 19 8.41 2.80 6.76
C ASP A 19 8.68 4.30 7.00
N HIS A 20 8.78 5.07 5.92
CA HIS A 20 8.94 6.52 6.00
C HIS A 20 7.71 7.20 6.64
N GLY A 21 6.50 6.78 6.27
CA GLY A 21 5.28 7.31 6.88
C GLY A 21 5.16 6.99 8.37
N LYS A 22 5.59 5.79 8.80
CA LYS A 22 5.69 5.39 10.21
C LYS A 22 6.73 6.23 10.95
N ALA A 23 7.94 6.35 10.39
CA ALA A 23 9.03 7.13 10.97
C ALA A 23 8.71 8.63 11.08
N SER A 24 7.96 9.17 10.11
CA SER A 24 7.48 10.55 10.14
C SER A 24 6.28 10.77 11.07
N GLY A 25 5.72 9.71 11.68
CA GLY A 25 4.56 9.77 12.57
C GLY A 25 3.23 10.06 11.87
N VAL A 26 3.20 10.05 10.54
CA VAL A 26 2.00 10.24 9.71
C VAL A 26 1.12 9.01 9.74
N ILE A 27 1.73 7.83 9.83
CA ILE A 27 1.08 6.53 9.83
C ILE A 27 1.22 5.90 11.22
N LYS A 28 0.10 5.54 11.85
CA LYS A 28 0.05 4.91 13.17
C LYS A 28 -0.48 3.47 13.09
N PRO A 29 -0.23 2.65 14.15
CA PRO A 29 -0.93 1.38 14.30
C PRO A 29 -2.45 1.59 14.21
N HIS A 30 -3.14 0.64 13.60
CA HIS A 30 -4.59 0.65 13.33
C HIS A 30 -5.09 1.67 12.30
N ASP A 31 -4.21 2.46 11.67
CA ASP A 31 -4.63 3.30 10.55
C ASP A 31 -4.96 2.46 9.31
N ARG A 32 -5.87 3.01 8.49
CA ARG A 32 -6.22 2.47 7.18
C ARG A 32 -5.55 3.30 6.10
N VAL A 33 -4.66 2.68 5.33
CA VAL A 33 -3.93 3.35 4.26
C VAL A 33 -4.50 2.94 2.91
N VAL A 34 -4.79 3.93 2.06
CA VAL A 34 -5.16 3.72 0.67
C VAL A 34 -3.90 3.80 -0.19
N VAL A 35 -3.59 2.73 -0.90
CA VAL A 35 -2.45 2.62 -1.80
C VAL A 35 -2.95 2.69 -3.24
N CYS A 36 -2.53 3.73 -3.94
CA CYS A 36 -2.77 3.90 -5.38
C CYS A 36 -1.48 3.53 -6.13
N GLN A 37 -1.55 2.55 -7.02
CA GLN A 37 -0.40 2.11 -7.79
C GLN A 37 -0.76 1.89 -9.26
N LYS A 38 0.08 2.43 -10.16
CA LYS A 38 0.05 2.09 -11.58
C LYS A 38 0.86 0.82 -11.82
N VAL A 39 0.28 -0.15 -12.53
CA VAL A 39 0.88 -1.46 -12.83
C VAL A 39 0.70 -1.74 -14.32
N GLY A 40 1.77 -1.54 -15.09
CA GLY A 40 1.65 -1.50 -16.56
C GLY A 40 0.70 -0.37 -16.98
N ASP A 41 -0.34 -0.71 -17.75
CA ASP A 41 -1.42 0.21 -18.17
C ASP A 41 -2.62 0.24 -17.20
N ALA A 42 -2.61 -0.59 -16.16
CA ALA A 42 -3.69 -0.65 -15.19
C ALA A 42 -3.41 0.27 -13.98
N SER A 43 -4.49 0.73 -13.35
CA SER A 43 -4.44 1.42 -12.05
C SER A 43 -5.09 0.53 -10.99
N VAL A 44 -4.40 0.33 -9.87
CA VAL A 44 -4.86 -0.49 -8.76
C VAL A 44 -4.96 0.36 -7.51
N VAL A 45 -6.07 0.23 -6.81
CA VAL A 45 -6.30 0.83 -5.49
C VAL A 45 -6.45 -0.29 -4.48
N LYS A 46 -5.75 -0.18 -3.35
CA LYS A 46 -5.84 -1.13 -2.23
C LYS A 46 -6.04 -0.37 -0.94
N ILE A 47 -6.86 -0.92 -0.06
CA ILE A 47 -6.98 -0.45 1.31
C ILE A 47 -6.26 -1.48 2.18
N ILE A 48 -5.28 -1.04 2.96
CA ILE A 48 -4.56 -1.87 3.90
C ILE A 48 -4.83 -1.37 5.32
N GLU A 49 -5.14 -2.29 6.20
CA GLU A 49 -5.17 -2.05 7.64
C GLU A 49 -3.78 -2.32 8.18
N LEU A 50 -3.29 -1.40 9.02
CA LEU A 50 -2.01 -1.55 9.66
C LEU A 50 -2.20 -2.23 11.01
N GLU A 51 -1.63 -3.42 11.10
CA GLU A 51 -1.47 -4.15 12.35
C GLU A 51 -0.34 -3.50 13.17
N ASP A 52 -0.36 -3.76 14.48
CA ASP A 52 0.68 -3.32 15.43
C ASP A 52 2.06 -3.89 15.05
#